data_AF-A0A7C7VLH6-F1
#
_entry.id   AF-A0A7C7VLH6-F1
#
_cell.length_a   1.000
_cell.length_b   1.000
_cell.length_c   1.000
_cell.angle_alpha   90.00
_cell.angle_beta   90.00
_cell.angle_gamma   90.00
#
_symmetry.space_group_name_H-M   'P 1'
#
loop_
_entity.id
_entity.type
_entity.pdbx_description
1 polymer ?
#
loop_
_entity_poly.entity_id
_entity_poly.type
_entity_poly.pdbx_seq_one_letter_code
_entity_poly.pdbx_strand_id
1 'polypeptide(L)'
;MNDCGPNCREYPSFPMVGVGGVLIKDGMILLAKRSYPPGEGLWSIPGGLVKIGETLRDAVKREVREECGLDVEPINPIKVFDVIEKDSDGEVRFHYVIVDYLCEIKGGAIHPGDDVEDLRWVNLDEALTLALTKGTRELIMGLKRKLLVIRNSDIERVLLGAPKGHKHIRGLIFLKNGLIIVLQQATLENIARGVISLITHPLKKALSLKCVRLEDRKMGYAEYQIIEEDRSDEDIINEITLHLVEEQLNL
;
A
#
# COMPACT_ATOMS: atom_id res chain seq x y z
N MET A 1 -10.75 30.64 22.80
CA MET A 1 -12.10 30.42 22.27
C MET A 1 -11.93 29.65 20.96
N ASN A 2 -12.23 28.37 20.82
CA ASN A 2 -13.05 27.46 21.62
C ASN A 2 -12.33 26.13 21.79
N ASP A 3 -12.31 25.66 23.03
CA ASP A 3 -12.03 24.26 23.35
C ASP A 3 -13.29 23.49 22.96
N CYS A 4 -13.28 22.91 21.76
CA CYS A 4 -14.43 22.25 21.19
C CYS A 4 -14.44 20.80 21.67
N GLY A 5 -15.32 20.49 22.63
CA GLY A 5 -15.55 19.13 23.12
C GLY A 5 -16.02 18.14 22.04
N PRO A 6 -16.26 16.87 22.41
CA PRO A 6 -16.44 15.73 21.50
C PRO A 6 -17.54 15.89 20.43
N ASN A 7 -18.48 16.83 20.59
CA ASN A 7 -19.54 17.16 19.62
C ASN A 7 -19.07 17.95 18.37
N CYS A 8 -17.80 18.35 18.27
CA CYS A 8 -17.34 19.21 17.17
C CYS A 8 -16.94 18.45 15.88
N ARG A 9 -17.07 17.13 15.87
CA ARG A 9 -16.67 16.27 14.74
C ARG A 9 -17.83 15.92 13.81
N GLU A 10 -19.06 15.99 14.29
CA GLU A 10 -20.26 15.70 13.50
C GLU A 10 -20.73 16.94 12.72
N TYR A 11 -21.25 16.71 11.51
CA TYR A 11 -21.78 17.72 10.59
C TYR A 11 -20.81 18.91 10.39
N PRO A 12 -19.55 18.65 9.98
CA PRO A 12 -18.57 19.71 9.88
C PRO A 12 -18.85 20.63 8.69
N SER A 13 -18.61 21.93 8.86
CA SER A 13 -18.76 22.93 7.78
C SER A 13 -17.68 22.82 6.68
N PHE A 14 -16.62 22.05 6.92
CA PHE A 14 -15.53 21.78 5.99
C PHE A 14 -14.87 20.43 6.33
N PRO A 15 -14.17 19.78 5.38
CA PRO A 15 -13.44 18.54 5.67
C PRO A 15 -12.41 18.75 6.78
N MET A 16 -12.38 17.86 7.76
CA MET A 16 -11.38 17.90 8.84
C MET A 16 -10.11 17.15 8.40
N VAL A 17 -8.94 17.69 8.75
CA VAL A 17 -7.67 17.04 8.40
C VAL A 17 -7.22 16.14 9.54
N GLY A 18 -7.07 14.85 9.23
CA GLY A 18 -6.55 13.83 10.14
C GLY A 18 -5.17 13.33 9.71
N VAL A 19 -4.45 12.74 10.66
CA VAL A 19 -3.17 12.08 10.40
C VAL A 19 -3.12 10.71 11.08
N GLY A 20 -2.42 9.77 10.47
CA GLY A 20 -2.21 8.42 11.01
C GLY A 20 -0.72 8.07 11.10
N GLY A 21 -0.33 7.38 12.17
CA GLY A 21 1.03 6.87 12.39
C GLY A 21 1.13 5.38 12.10
N VAL A 22 1.75 5.01 10.98
CA VAL A 22 2.02 3.61 10.62
C VAL A 22 3.34 3.19 11.23
N LEU A 23 3.27 2.28 12.21
CA LEU A 23 4.40 1.82 13.00
C LEU A 23 4.62 0.34 12.74
N ILE A 24 5.80 -0.01 12.25
CA ILE A 24 6.17 -1.39 11.97
C ILE A 24 7.37 -1.77 12.84
N LYS A 25 7.26 -2.91 13.51
CA LYS A 25 8.33 -3.49 14.33
C LYS A 25 8.29 -5.01 14.22
N ASP A 26 9.42 -5.63 13.91
CA ASP A 26 9.54 -7.10 13.81
C ASP A 26 8.48 -7.74 12.90
N GLY A 27 8.14 -7.07 11.79
CA GLY A 27 7.11 -7.51 10.83
C GLY A 27 5.66 -7.39 11.32
N MET A 28 5.45 -6.77 12.49
CA MET A 28 4.14 -6.48 13.07
C MET A 28 3.81 -4.99 12.93
N ILE A 29 2.52 -4.68 12.80
CA ILE A 29 1.98 -3.32 12.81
C ILE A 29 1.34 -3.03 14.17
N LEU A 30 1.51 -1.80 14.67
CA LEU A 30 0.80 -1.34 15.86
C LEU A 30 -0.61 -0.86 15.47
N LEU A 31 -1.62 -1.39 16.14
CA LEU A 31 -3.01 -0.93 16.04
C LEU A 31 -3.55 -0.50 17.38
N ALA A 32 -4.44 0.49 17.34
CA ALA A 32 -5.20 1.02 18.47
C ALA A 32 -6.69 0.71 18.28
N LYS A 33 -7.36 0.25 19.35
CA LYS A 33 -8.80 0.06 19.37
C LYS A 33 -9.49 1.35 19.83
N ARG A 34 -10.36 1.89 18.98
CA ARG A 34 -10.96 3.21 19.17
C ARG A 34 -12.04 3.20 20.24
N SER A 35 -11.97 4.13 21.20
CA SER A 35 -12.97 4.28 22.27
C SER A 35 -14.20 5.11 21.88
N TYR A 36 -14.13 5.86 20.77
CA TYR A 36 -15.18 6.82 20.40
C TYR A 36 -15.50 6.80 18.89
N PRO A 37 -16.71 7.23 18.50
CA PRO A 37 -17.07 7.46 17.10
C PRO A 37 -16.18 8.52 16.41
N PRO A 38 -16.03 8.45 15.08
CA PRO A 38 -16.46 7.36 14.20
C PRO A 38 -15.61 6.09 14.42
N GLY A 39 -16.21 4.93 14.16
CA GLY A 39 -15.51 3.64 14.26
C GLY A 39 -15.22 3.18 15.69
N GLU A 40 -16.08 3.52 16.64
CA GLU A 40 -16.02 2.98 18.02
C GLU A 40 -15.92 1.45 18.01
N GLY A 41 -15.00 0.90 18.80
CA GLY A 41 -14.73 -0.53 18.88
C GLY A 41 -13.94 -1.11 17.69
N LEU A 42 -13.69 -0.33 16.63
CA LEU A 42 -12.85 -0.74 15.51
C LEU A 42 -11.37 -0.52 15.83
N TRP A 43 -10.53 -1.34 15.21
CA TRP A 43 -9.08 -1.19 15.21
C TRP A 43 -8.64 -0.28 14.07
N SER A 44 -7.74 0.65 14.36
CA SER A 44 -7.09 1.52 13.38
C SER A 44 -5.61 1.67 13.68
N ILE A 45 -4.86 2.24 12.74
CA ILE A 45 -3.57 2.83 13.10
C ILE A 45 -3.81 4.00 14.08
N PRO A 46 -2.86 4.29 14.99
CA PRO A 46 -2.98 5.43 15.89
C PRO A 46 -2.95 6.74 15.11
N GLY A 47 -3.70 7.74 15.57
CA GLY A 47 -3.84 9.00 14.87
C GLY A 47 -5.10 9.78 15.22
N GLY A 48 -5.07 11.07 14.88
CA GLY A 48 -6.13 12.00 15.22
C GLY A 48 -6.13 13.24 14.35
N LEU A 49 -6.72 14.32 14.86
CA LEU A 49 -6.94 15.55 14.11
C LEU A 49 -5.76 16.52 14.25
N VAL A 50 -5.47 17.22 13.17
CA VAL A 50 -4.46 18.28 13.15
C VAL A 50 -5.01 19.52 13.87
N LYS A 51 -4.25 20.06 14.82
CA LYS A 51 -4.62 21.30 15.53
C LYS A 51 -4.32 22.53 14.68
N ILE A 52 -5.04 23.62 14.93
CA ILE A 52 -4.76 24.91 14.26
C ILE A 52 -3.33 25.36 14.62
N GLY A 53 -2.53 25.67 13.60
CA GLY A 53 -1.13 26.07 13.75
C GLY A 53 -0.15 24.91 13.92
N GLU A 54 -0.61 23.66 13.84
CA GLU A 54 0.20 22.45 13.92
C GLU A 54 0.55 21.93 12.52
N THR A 55 1.79 21.44 12.32
CA THR A 55 2.16 20.77 11.07
C THR A 55 1.64 19.32 11.08
N LEU A 56 1.45 18.71 9.91
CA LEU A 56 1.05 17.29 9.84
C LEU A 56 2.02 16.36 10.56
N ARG A 57 3.33 16.64 10.48
CA ARG A 57 4.37 15.84 11.15
C ARG A 57 4.30 15.99 12.66
N ASP A 58 4.10 17.21 13.17
CA ASP A 58 3.96 17.44 14.60
C ASP A 58 2.67 16.81 15.14
N ALA A 59 1.57 16.86 14.38
CA ALA A 59 0.33 16.19 14.72
C ALA A 59 0.54 14.67 14.88
N VAL A 60 1.20 14.00 13.93
CA VAL A 60 1.49 12.55 14.06
C VAL A 60 2.31 12.25 15.31
N LYS A 61 3.37 13.03 15.57
CA LYS A 61 4.22 12.85 16.76
C LYS A 61 3.40 12.97 18.05
N ARG A 62 2.54 13.98 18.12
CA ARG A 62 1.68 14.23 19.27
C ARG A 62 0.66 13.10 19.45
N GLU A 63 -0.10 12.78 18.41
CA GLU A 63 -1.16 11.75 18.47
C GLU A 63 -0.58 10.39 18.86
N VAL A 64 0.52 9.96 18.23
CA VAL A 64 1.16 8.67 18.58
C VAL A 64 1.69 8.67 20.01
N ARG A 65 2.23 9.79 20.49
CA ARG A 65 2.69 9.89 21.89
C ARG A 65 1.53 9.86 22.88
N GLU A 66 0.45 10.60 22.59
CA GLU A 66 -0.76 10.66 23.43
C GLU A 66 -1.47 9.30 23.47
N GLU A 67 -1.65 8.65 22.32
CA GLU A 67 -2.41 7.39 22.21
C GLU A 67 -1.60 6.13 22.55
N CYS A 68 -0.29 6.14 22.29
CA CYS A 68 0.54 4.93 22.35
C CYS A 68 1.74 5.02 23.30
N GLY A 69 2.09 6.21 23.79
CA GLY A 69 3.28 6.38 24.63
C GLY A 69 4.62 6.29 23.91
N LEU A 70 4.60 6.36 22.57
CA LEU A 70 5.78 6.20 21.74
C LEU A 70 6.24 7.55 21.18
N ASP A 71 7.55 7.78 21.23
CA ASP A 71 8.18 8.90 20.53
C ASP A 71 8.57 8.44 19.12
N VAL A 72 8.15 9.19 18.10
CA VAL A 72 8.30 8.79 16.70
C VAL A 72 8.83 9.91 15.82
N GLU A 73 9.46 9.53 14.71
CA GLU A 73 9.78 10.44 13.62
C GLU A 73 8.99 10.03 12.37
N PRO A 74 8.01 10.83 11.90
CA PRO A 74 7.33 10.60 10.63
C PRO A 74 8.34 10.76 9.50
N ILE A 75 8.50 9.73 8.67
CA ILE A 75 9.45 9.74 7.54
C ILE A 75 8.73 10.34 6.32
N ASN A 76 7.81 9.58 5.73
CA ASN A 76 7.10 9.91 4.50
C ASN A 76 5.59 9.69 4.65
N PRO A 77 4.75 10.52 4.02
CA PRO A 77 3.34 10.17 3.83
C PRO A 77 3.26 8.97 2.87
N ILE A 78 2.49 7.95 3.25
CA ILE A 78 2.34 6.72 2.47
C ILE A 78 0.93 6.52 1.93
N LYS A 79 -0.07 7.21 2.50
CA LYS A 79 -1.44 7.17 2.02
C LYS A 79 -2.13 8.50 2.29
N VAL A 80 -2.88 8.99 1.30
CA VAL A 80 -3.82 10.10 1.44
C VAL A 80 -5.17 9.63 0.96
N PHE A 81 -6.21 9.82 1.77
CA PHE A 81 -7.56 9.36 1.46
C PHE A 81 -8.61 10.16 2.21
N ASP A 82 -9.83 10.17 1.69
CA ASP A 82 -10.98 10.74 2.35
C ASP A 82 -11.84 9.67 3.06
N VAL A 83 -12.54 10.09 4.10
CA VAL A 83 -13.59 9.32 4.77
C VAL A 83 -14.83 10.20 4.84
N ILE A 84 -15.87 9.81 4.11
CA ILE A 84 -17.16 10.50 4.07
C ILE A 84 -18.23 9.52 4.57
N GLU A 85 -18.81 9.82 5.73
CA GLU A 85 -19.95 9.10 6.28
C GLU A 85 -21.18 10.00 6.24
N LYS A 86 -22.29 9.44 5.74
CA LYS A 86 -23.58 10.11 5.69
C LYS A 86 -24.54 9.49 6.68
N ASP A 87 -25.43 10.30 7.25
CA ASP A 87 -26.51 9.81 8.09
C ASP A 87 -27.68 9.22 7.28
N SER A 88 -28.77 8.85 7.96
CA SER A 88 -29.97 8.28 7.34
C SER A 88 -30.69 9.23 6.39
N ASP A 89 -30.54 10.54 6.57
CA ASP A 89 -31.16 11.57 5.74
C ASP A 89 -30.28 11.94 4.53
N GLY A 90 -29.06 11.37 4.46
CA GLY A 90 -28.10 11.58 3.37
C GLY A 90 -27.18 12.78 3.58
N GLU A 91 -27.27 13.43 4.74
CA GLU A 91 -26.42 14.55 5.14
C GLU A 91 -25.05 14.03 5.57
N VAL A 92 -24.01 14.83 5.31
CA VAL A 92 -22.62 14.44 5.63
C VAL A 92 -22.40 14.57 7.13
N ARG A 93 -22.48 13.44 7.84
CA ARG A 93 -22.24 13.35 9.28
C ARG A 93 -20.77 13.49 9.61
N PHE A 94 -19.88 12.87 8.83
CA PHE A 94 -18.44 13.00 9.00
C PHE A 94 -17.73 13.17 7.67
N HIS A 95 -16.72 14.04 7.63
CA HIS A 95 -15.85 14.23 6.46
C HIS A 95 -14.41 14.50 6.91
N TYR A 96 -13.52 13.55 6.62
CA TYR A 96 -12.09 13.67 6.90
C TYR A 96 -11.27 13.56 5.61
N VAL A 97 -10.15 14.28 5.57
CA VAL A 97 -9.01 14.03 4.68
C VAL A 97 -7.85 13.57 5.57
N ILE A 98 -7.37 12.36 5.35
CA ILE A 98 -6.42 11.70 6.24
C ILE A 98 -5.09 11.48 5.51
N VAL A 99 -3.99 11.80 6.19
CA VAL A 99 -2.62 11.55 5.71
C VAL A 99 -1.92 10.57 6.66
N ASP A 100 -1.65 9.37 6.18
CA ASP A 100 -0.92 8.35 6.93
C ASP A 100 0.58 8.50 6.69
N TYR A 101 1.37 8.50 7.76
CA TYR A 101 2.82 8.56 7.72
C TYR A 101 3.44 7.24 8.20
N LEU A 102 4.44 6.75 7.46
CA LEU A 102 5.35 5.75 8.02
C LEU A 102 6.21 6.42 9.09
N CYS A 103 6.26 5.83 10.27
CA CYS A 103 6.92 6.39 11.44
C CYS A 103 8.04 5.49 11.95
N GLU A 104 9.20 6.08 12.20
CA GLU A 104 10.31 5.44 12.89
C GLU A 104 10.15 5.62 14.41
N ILE A 105 10.27 4.53 15.19
CA ILE A 105 10.22 4.61 16.65
C ILE A 105 11.58 5.12 17.17
N LYS A 106 11.57 6.25 17.87
CA LYS A 106 12.76 6.87 18.48
C LYS A 106 12.89 6.56 19.97
N GLY A 107 11.80 6.16 20.63
CA GLY A 107 11.79 5.82 22.05
C GLY A 107 10.38 5.67 22.60
N GLY A 108 10.28 5.71 23.92
CA GLY A 108 9.03 5.50 24.65
C GLY A 108 8.75 4.05 24.99
N ALA A 109 7.65 3.82 25.69
CA ALA A 109 7.15 2.51 26.07
C ALA A 109 5.66 2.45 25.77
N ILE A 110 5.22 1.33 25.19
CA ILE A 110 3.83 1.18 24.76
C ILE A 110 2.89 1.27 25.97
N HIS A 111 1.98 2.25 25.93
CA HIS A 111 0.89 2.37 26.88
C HIS A 111 -0.34 2.98 26.19
N PRO A 112 -1.55 2.45 26.41
CA PRO A 112 -2.77 3.07 25.88
C PRO A 112 -2.99 4.43 26.53
N GLY A 113 -3.29 5.43 25.71
CA GLY A 113 -3.81 6.74 26.15
C GLY A 113 -5.30 6.67 26.49
N ASP A 114 -5.85 7.79 26.99
CA ASP A 114 -7.24 7.84 27.48
C ASP A 114 -8.29 7.52 26.39
N ASP A 115 -8.00 7.85 25.13
CA ASP A 115 -8.91 7.66 23.99
C ASP A 115 -8.75 6.30 23.26
N VAL A 116 -7.89 5.42 23.80
CA VAL A 116 -7.58 4.10 23.23
C VAL A 116 -7.94 2.99 24.21
N GLU A 117 -8.83 2.10 23.80
CA GLU A 117 -9.28 0.98 24.64
C GLU A 117 -8.19 -0.10 24.78
N ASP A 118 -7.43 -0.33 23.70
CA ASP A 118 -6.40 -1.37 23.65
C ASP A 118 -5.36 -1.07 22.55
N LEU A 119 -4.12 -1.52 22.75
CA LEU A 119 -3.01 -1.41 21.79
C LEU A 119 -2.40 -2.77 21.52
N ARG A 120 -2.21 -3.12 20.25
CA ARG A 120 -1.64 -4.42 19.88
C ARG A 120 -0.66 -4.32 18.73
N TRP A 121 0.49 -4.96 18.92
CA TRP A 121 1.36 -5.38 17.83
C TRP A 121 0.78 -6.66 17.23
N VAL A 122 0.39 -6.60 15.96
CA VAL A 122 -0.18 -7.73 15.23
C VAL A 122 0.54 -7.91 13.91
N ASN A 123 0.73 -9.15 13.47
CA ASN A 123 1.20 -9.38 12.11
C ASN A 123 0.10 -9.02 11.09
N LEU A 124 0.47 -8.79 9.82
CA LEU A 124 -0.48 -8.32 8.80
C LEU A 124 -1.60 -9.32 8.48
N ASP A 125 -1.37 -10.63 8.65
CA ASP A 125 -2.40 -11.66 8.46
C ASP A 125 -3.45 -11.61 9.58
N GLU A 126 -2.99 -11.57 10.83
CA GLU A 126 -3.82 -11.45 12.03
C GLU A 126 -4.61 -10.15 12.03
N ALA A 127 -3.97 -9.03 11.69
CA ALA A 127 -4.63 -7.73 11.62
C ALA A 127 -5.88 -7.74 10.74
N LEU A 128 -5.85 -8.44 9.59
CA LEU A 128 -6.98 -8.53 8.68
C LEU A 128 -8.16 -9.33 9.22
N THR A 129 -7.97 -10.12 10.28
CA THR A 129 -9.03 -10.83 11.00
C THR A 129 -9.76 -9.95 12.01
N LEU A 130 -9.18 -8.80 12.39
CA LEU A 130 -9.78 -7.85 13.31
C LEU A 130 -10.88 -7.01 12.63
N ALA A 131 -11.76 -6.43 13.45
CA ALA A 131 -12.74 -5.43 13.02
C ALA A 131 -12.01 -4.10 12.78
N LEU A 132 -11.43 -3.94 11.59
CA LEU A 132 -10.66 -2.75 11.20
C LEU A 132 -11.55 -1.64 10.64
N THR A 133 -11.13 -0.38 10.79
CA THR A 133 -11.64 0.70 9.95
C THR A 133 -11.34 0.42 8.47
N LYS A 134 -12.17 0.95 7.56
CA LYS A 134 -11.99 0.75 6.11
C LYS A 134 -10.60 1.21 5.64
N GLY A 135 -10.19 2.42 6.05
CA GLY A 135 -8.90 2.99 5.68
C GLY A 135 -7.71 2.13 6.12
N THR A 136 -7.73 1.64 7.37
CA THR A 136 -6.68 0.75 7.90
C THR A 136 -6.68 -0.62 7.21
N ARG A 137 -7.84 -1.20 6.91
CA ARG A 137 -7.93 -2.48 6.16
C ARG A 137 -7.29 -2.36 4.79
N GLU A 138 -7.61 -1.31 4.04
CA GLU A 138 -7.01 -1.04 2.73
C GLU A 138 -5.51 -0.82 2.81
N LEU A 139 -5.03 -0.06 3.82
CA LEU A 139 -3.60 0.13 4.07
C LEU A 139 -2.90 -1.22 4.27
N ILE A 140 -3.40 -2.08 5.17
CA ILE A 140 -2.78 -3.39 5.46
C ILE A 140 -2.80 -4.29 4.22
N MET A 141 -3.88 -4.28 3.43
CA MET A 141 -3.92 -5.00 2.16
C MET A 141 -2.89 -4.47 1.16
N GLY A 142 -2.64 -3.16 1.15
CA GLY A 142 -1.56 -2.51 0.39
C GLY A 142 -0.18 -2.99 0.85
N LEU A 143 0.10 -2.93 2.15
CA LEU A 143 1.37 -3.38 2.75
C LEU A 143 1.65 -4.87 2.51
N LYS A 144 0.61 -5.72 2.39
CA LYS A 144 0.78 -7.14 2.03
C LYS A 144 1.14 -7.39 0.56
N ARG A 145 1.12 -6.38 -0.32
CA ARG A 145 1.60 -6.57 -1.69
C ARG A 145 3.11 -6.83 -1.64
N LYS A 146 3.48 -8.11 -1.74
CA LYS A 146 4.88 -8.54 -1.72
C LYS A 146 5.55 -8.10 -3.02
N LEU A 147 6.29 -7.01 -2.97
CA LEU A 147 7.23 -6.67 -4.02
C LEU A 147 8.43 -7.62 -3.90
N LEU A 148 8.55 -8.56 -4.85
CA LEU A 148 9.74 -9.38 -4.97
C LEU A 148 10.71 -8.70 -5.92
N VAL A 149 11.78 -8.13 -5.38
CA VAL A 149 12.86 -7.57 -6.19
C VAL A 149 13.97 -8.60 -6.34
N ILE A 150 14.33 -8.88 -7.58
CA ILE A 150 15.35 -9.86 -7.95
C ILE A 150 16.48 -9.10 -8.61
N ARG A 151 17.60 -8.97 -7.90
CA ARG A 151 18.82 -8.38 -8.43
C ARG A 151 19.61 -9.44 -9.18
N ASN A 152 20.53 -9.01 -10.04
CA ASN A 152 21.47 -9.94 -10.69
C ASN A 152 22.27 -10.76 -9.66
N SER A 153 22.57 -10.20 -8.48
CA SER A 153 23.25 -10.90 -7.38
C SER A 153 22.45 -12.04 -6.79
N ASP A 154 21.12 -12.03 -6.95
CA ASP A 154 20.21 -12.99 -6.34
C ASP A 154 19.97 -14.20 -7.27
N ILE A 155 20.31 -14.06 -8.55
CA ILE A 155 20.19 -15.10 -9.56
C ILE A 155 21.39 -16.05 -9.45
N GLU A 156 21.11 -17.35 -9.26
CA GLU A 156 22.11 -18.42 -9.36
C GLU A 156 22.41 -18.74 -10.82
N ARG A 157 21.36 -18.95 -11.63
CA ARG A 157 21.46 -19.26 -13.07
C ARG A 157 20.13 -19.09 -13.79
N VAL A 158 20.17 -18.95 -15.11
CA VAL A 158 19.00 -18.92 -15.99
C VAL A 158 19.12 -20.00 -17.06
N LEU A 159 18.03 -20.74 -17.31
CA LEU A 159 17.93 -21.70 -18.41
C LEU A 159 16.85 -21.24 -19.38
N LEU A 160 17.17 -21.19 -20.67
CA LEU A 160 16.21 -20.94 -21.75
C LEU A 160 16.25 -22.12 -22.72
N GLY A 161 15.10 -22.75 -22.97
CA GLY A 161 15.04 -23.83 -23.95
C GLY A 161 13.67 -24.51 -24.04
N ALA A 162 13.46 -25.33 -25.07
CA ALA A 162 12.27 -26.14 -25.21
C ALA A 162 12.43 -27.47 -24.43
N PRO A 163 11.56 -27.78 -23.45
CA PRO A 163 11.61 -29.07 -22.77
C PRO A 163 11.37 -30.24 -23.74
N LYS A 164 11.89 -31.43 -23.42
CA LYS A 164 11.61 -32.64 -24.22
C LYS A 164 10.10 -32.84 -24.36
N GLY A 165 9.65 -33.13 -25.58
CA GLY A 165 8.23 -33.32 -25.91
C GLY A 165 7.40 -32.03 -26.01
N HIS A 166 8.00 -30.85 -25.84
CA HIS A 166 7.30 -29.56 -25.91
C HIS A 166 7.78 -28.76 -27.12
N LYS A 167 6.85 -28.07 -27.79
CA LYS A 167 7.15 -27.21 -28.96
C LYS A 167 7.64 -25.81 -28.59
N HIS A 168 7.47 -25.42 -27.34
CA HIS A 168 7.66 -24.04 -26.90
C HIS A 168 8.78 -23.90 -25.87
N ILE A 169 9.48 -22.76 -25.94
CA ILE A 169 10.54 -22.38 -25.01
C ILE A 169 9.96 -22.19 -23.60
N ARG A 170 10.79 -22.46 -22.59
CA ARG A 170 10.60 -22.09 -21.20
C ARG A 170 11.84 -21.34 -20.72
N GLY A 171 11.63 -20.35 -19.86
CA GLY A 171 12.68 -19.69 -19.13
C GLY A 171 12.58 -20.06 -17.66
N LEU A 172 13.66 -20.61 -17.10
CA LEU A 172 13.75 -20.92 -15.68
C LEU A 172 14.81 -20.02 -15.07
N ILE A 173 14.45 -19.22 -14.06
CA ILE A 173 15.38 -18.38 -13.29
C ILE A 173 15.50 -19.01 -11.91
N PHE A 174 16.70 -19.52 -11.60
CA PHE A 174 17.03 -20.10 -10.30
C PHE A 174 17.62 -19.00 -9.41
N LEU A 175 17.05 -18.80 -8.23
CA LEU A 175 17.51 -17.82 -7.26
C LEU A 175 18.35 -18.51 -6.16
N LYS A 176 19.33 -17.79 -5.62
CA LYS A 176 20.24 -18.29 -4.57
C LYS A 176 19.53 -18.69 -3.27
N ASN A 177 18.33 -18.17 -3.04
CA ASN A 177 17.48 -18.53 -1.90
C ASN A 177 16.68 -19.82 -2.13
N GLY A 178 16.86 -20.50 -3.27
CA GLY A 178 16.19 -21.75 -3.61
C GLY A 178 14.87 -21.60 -4.39
N LEU A 179 14.37 -20.37 -4.62
CA LEU A 179 13.20 -20.14 -5.45
C LEU A 179 13.51 -20.34 -6.94
N ILE A 180 12.55 -20.90 -7.69
CA ILE A 180 12.65 -21.08 -9.13
C ILE A 180 11.45 -20.39 -9.79
N ILE A 181 11.72 -19.44 -10.69
CA ILE A 181 10.70 -18.74 -11.47
C ILE A 181 10.65 -19.37 -12.86
N VAL A 182 9.45 -19.77 -13.29
CA VAL A 182 9.23 -20.37 -14.61
C VAL A 182 8.39 -19.45 -15.48
N LEU A 183 8.95 -19.01 -16.60
CA LEU A 183 8.28 -18.17 -17.58
C LEU A 183 7.95 -18.98 -18.84
N GLN A 184 6.72 -18.80 -19.33
CA GLN A 184 6.28 -19.38 -20.61
C GLN A 184 6.86 -18.58 -21.78
N GLN A 185 6.98 -19.23 -22.95
CA GLN A 185 7.48 -18.60 -24.18
C GLN A 185 6.81 -17.26 -24.47
N ALA A 186 5.47 -17.21 -24.46
CA ALA A 186 4.73 -16.00 -24.78
C ALA A 186 5.02 -14.86 -23.79
N THR A 187 5.20 -15.17 -22.50
CA THR A 187 5.56 -14.18 -21.48
C THR A 187 6.95 -13.61 -21.74
N LEU A 188 7.94 -14.47 -22.00
CA LEU A 188 9.31 -14.06 -22.33
C LEU A 188 9.35 -13.17 -23.57
N GLU A 189 8.67 -13.58 -24.64
CA GLU A 189 8.63 -12.86 -25.91
C GLU A 189 7.99 -11.48 -25.77
N ASN A 190 6.89 -11.37 -25.03
CA ASN A 190 6.21 -10.09 -24.82
C ASN A 190 7.05 -9.14 -23.95
N ILE A 191 7.68 -9.63 -22.89
CA ILE A 191 8.60 -8.82 -22.07
C ILE A 191 9.79 -8.34 -22.90
N ALA A 192 10.46 -9.25 -23.62
CA ALA A 192 11.61 -8.91 -24.45
C ALA A 192 11.23 -7.90 -25.54
N ARG A 193 10.09 -8.09 -26.20
CA ARG A 193 9.57 -7.15 -27.20
C ARG A 193 9.29 -5.78 -26.60
N GLY A 194 8.67 -5.73 -25.42
CA GLY A 194 8.39 -4.47 -24.72
C GLY A 194 9.68 -3.70 -24.40
N VAL A 195 10.69 -4.38 -23.86
CA VAL A 195 12.01 -3.79 -23.58
C VAL A 195 12.68 -3.29 -24.86
N ILE A 196 12.72 -4.10 -25.92
CA ILE A 196 13.30 -3.70 -27.21
C ILE A 196 12.54 -2.49 -27.78
N SER A 197 11.21 -2.50 -27.72
CA SER A 197 10.38 -1.39 -28.20
C SER A 197 10.69 -0.08 -27.48
N LEU A 198 10.86 -0.12 -26.16
CA LEU A 198 11.26 1.06 -25.38
C LEU A 198 12.65 1.56 -25.74
N ILE A 199 13.62 0.66 -25.86
CA ILE A 199 15.01 1.04 -26.16
C ILE A 199 15.14 1.61 -27.59
N THR A 200 14.34 1.13 -28.53
CA THR A 200 14.46 1.47 -29.96
C THR A 200 13.53 2.60 -30.41
N HIS A 201 12.54 3.00 -29.61
CA HIS A 201 11.61 4.07 -29.98
C HIS A 201 12.18 5.45 -29.64
N PRO A 202 12.11 6.45 -30.56
CA PRO A 202 12.77 7.74 -30.36
C PRO A 202 12.16 8.61 -29.25
N LEU A 203 10.88 8.42 -28.93
CA LEU A 203 10.13 9.30 -28.02
C LEU A 203 9.45 8.61 -26.84
N LYS A 204 9.38 7.27 -26.85
CA LYS A 204 8.55 6.53 -25.89
C LYS A 204 9.40 6.17 -24.70
N LYS A 205 8.91 6.47 -23.50
CA LYS A 205 9.65 6.35 -22.25
C LYS A 205 9.12 5.24 -21.35
N ALA A 206 7.87 4.82 -21.54
CA ALA A 206 7.28 3.75 -20.75
C ALA A 206 6.26 2.91 -21.56
N LEU A 207 5.94 1.75 -21.01
CA LEU A 207 5.05 0.77 -21.63
C LEU A 207 4.33 -0.01 -20.52
N SER A 208 3.02 -0.16 -20.63
CA SER A 208 2.25 -1.08 -19.80
C SER A 208 1.86 -2.30 -20.63
N LEU A 209 2.06 -3.48 -20.05
CA LEU A 209 1.66 -4.75 -20.62
C LEU A 209 0.66 -5.43 -19.67
N LYS A 210 -0.52 -5.77 -20.18
CA LYS A 210 -1.60 -6.37 -19.38
C LYS A 210 -2.04 -7.72 -19.92
N CYS A 211 -2.30 -8.63 -18.99
CA CYS A 211 -2.95 -9.88 -19.31
C CYS A 211 -4.43 -9.65 -19.66
N VAL A 212 -4.83 -10.07 -20.85
CA VAL A 212 -6.21 -10.08 -21.31
C VAL A 212 -6.62 -11.50 -21.67
N ARG A 213 -7.88 -11.82 -21.41
CA ARG A 213 -8.52 -13.03 -21.91
C ARG A 213 -9.18 -12.71 -23.24
N LEU A 214 -8.89 -13.49 -24.28
CA LEU A 214 -9.51 -13.30 -25.59
C LEU A 214 -10.82 -14.07 -25.68
N GLU A 215 -11.92 -13.33 -25.92
CA GLU A 215 -13.25 -13.92 -26.13
C GLU A 215 -13.36 -14.55 -27.52
N ASP A 216 -12.90 -13.86 -28.55
CA ASP A 216 -12.82 -14.37 -29.92
C ASP A 216 -11.38 -14.70 -30.32
N ARG A 217 -11.06 -16.00 -30.42
CA ARG A 217 -9.71 -16.47 -30.77
C ARG A 217 -9.72 -17.44 -31.95
N LYS A 218 -8.70 -17.35 -32.81
CA LYS A 218 -8.44 -18.35 -33.85
C LYS A 218 -8.13 -19.70 -33.20
N MET A 219 -8.58 -20.79 -33.82
CA MET A 219 -8.33 -22.14 -33.32
C MET A 219 -6.81 -22.38 -33.16
N GLY A 220 -6.40 -22.78 -31.95
CA GLY A 220 -4.99 -23.00 -31.60
C GLY A 220 -4.25 -21.79 -31.00
N TYR A 221 -4.88 -20.62 -30.89
CA TYR A 221 -4.29 -19.45 -30.21
C TYR A 221 -4.51 -19.51 -28.70
N ALA A 222 -3.59 -18.90 -27.95
CA ALA A 222 -3.65 -18.83 -26.49
C ALA A 222 -4.91 -18.08 -26.01
N GLU A 223 -5.52 -18.58 -24.94
CA GLU A 223 -6.67 -17.95 -24.27
C GLU A 223 -6.32 -16.63 -23.62
N TYR A 224 -5.11 -16.56 -23.05
CA TYR A 224 -4.59 -15.40 -22.37
C TYR A 224 -3.43 -14.84 -23.16
N GLN A 225 -3.45 -13.52 -23.36
CA GLN A 225 -2.37 -12.80 -24.01
C GLN A 225 -1.92 -11.66 -23.11
N ILE A 226 -0.64 -11.33 -23.21
CA ILE A 226 -0.11 -10.09 -22.65
C ILE A 226 -0.07 -9.10 -23.81
N ILE A 227 -0.89 -8.05 -23.74
CA ILE A 227 -0.98 -7.02 -24.77
C ILE A 227 -0.56 -5.67 -24.19
N GLU A 228 -0.16 -4.78 -25.06
CA GLU A 228 0.12 -3.39 -24.70
C GLU A 228 -1.19 -2.66 -24.36
N GLU A 229 -1.20 -1.93 -23.25
CA GLU A 229 -2.29 -1.03 -22.89
C GLU A 229 -2.04 0.37 -23.48
N ASP A 230 -3.13 1.01 -23.90
CA ASP A 230 -3.11 2.42 -24.29
C ASP A 230 -3.12 3.30 -23.02
N ARG A 231 -1.92 3.59 -22.51
CA ARG A 231 -1.68 4.43 -21.33
C ARG A 231 -0.58 5.45 -21.62
N SER A 232 -0.67 6.62 -20.98
CA SER A 232 0.34 7.65 -21.14
C SER A 232 1.66 7.24 -20.48
N ASP A 233 2.79 7.69 -21.04
CA ASP A 233 4.12 7.45 -20.46
C ASP A 233 4.21 7.96 -19.01
N GLU A 234 3.61 9.12 -18.74
CA GLU A 234 3.63 9.77 -17.42
C GLU A 234 2.92 8.94 -16.35
N ASP A 235 1.72 8.43 -16.66
CA ASP A 235 0.97 7.59 -15.72
C ASP A 235 1.72 6.31 -15.36
N ILE A 236 2.35 5.68 -16.36
CA ILE A 236 3.11 4.45 -16.16
C ILE A 236 4.36 4.73 -15.31
N ILE A 237 5.08 5.81 -15.58
CA ILE A 237 6.28 6.20 -14.82
C ILE A 237 5.93 6.51 -13.36
N ASN A 238 4.82 7.22 -13.12
CA ASN A 238 4.35 7.53 -11.78
C ASN A 238 4.02 6.25 -10.98
N GLU A 239 3.34 5.28 -11.61
CA GLU A 239 3.02 3.99 -11.00
C GLU A 239 4.28 3.18 -10.67
N ILE A 240 5.25 3.11 -11.61
CA ILE A 240 6.55 2.44 -11.36
C ILE A 240 7.26 3.10 -10.17
N THR A 241 7.32 4.43 -10.15
CA THR A 241 8.02 5.19 -9.10
C THR A 241 7.41 4.92 -7.73
N LEU A 242 6.08 4.90 -7.63
CA LEU A 242 5.37 4.62 -6.40
C LEU A 242 5.71 3.23 -5.84
N HIS A 243 5.71 2.20 -6.69
CA HIS A 243 6.06 0.84 -6.26
C HIS A 243 7.53 0.65 -5.90
N LEU A 244 8.46 1.37 -6.53
CA LEU A 244 9.88 1.32 -6.14
C LEU A 244 10.15 2.05 -4.81
N VAL A 245 9.37 3.07 -4.47
CA VAL A 245 9.43 3.70 -3.14
C VAL A 245 8.92 2.74 -2.06
N GLU A 246 7.87 1.94 -2.34
CA GLU A 246 7.41 0.86 -1.44
C GLU A 246 8.48 -0.22 -1.19
N GLU A 247 9.39 -0.47 -2.15
CA GLU A 247 10.54 -1.37 -1.97
C GLU A 247 11.50 -0.88 -0.88
N GLN A 248 11.88 0.41 -0.96
CA GLN A 248 12.89 1.01 -0.09
C GLN A 248 12.44 1.08 1.37
N LEU A 249 11.13 1.01 1.61
CA LEU A 249 10.53 1.00 2.94
C LEU A 249 10.39 -0.41 3.54
N ASN A 250 10.63 -1.46 2.75
CA ASN A 250 10.59 -2.87 3.17
C ASN A 250 11.99 -3.51 3.32
N LEU A 251 13.06 -2.72 3.25
CA LEU A 251 14.45 -3.08 3.55
C LEU A 251 14.89 -2.43 4.86
#